data_AF-A0A7K3H2U6-F1
#
_entry.id   AF-A0A7K3H2U6-F1
#
_cell.length_a   1.000
_cell.length_b   1.000
_cell.length_c   1.000
_cell.angle_alpha   90.00
_cell.angle_beta   90.00
_cell.angle_gamma   90.00
#
_symmetry.space_group_name_H-M   'P 1'
#
loop_
_entity.id
_entity.type
_entity.pdbx_description
1 polymer ?
#
loop_
_entity_poly.entity_id
_entity_poly.type
_entity_poly.pdbx_seq_one_letter_code
_entity_poly.pdbx_strand_id
1 'polypeptide(L)'
;LRRWLAAAALVRPQSAGGTVVAVAEPTLRPVQALVRWDPVGHAVRELAERAELGFPPVSRMAAVAGPPEAVAGFLGAAELPPEAEVLGPVPLPVTSAGRPRRVGAPPPGEHWERALIRVPPGRGAALAGALKAAQAARTARGSDAAVWVRIDPPDIG
;
A
#
# COMPACT_ATOMS: atom_id res chain seq x y z
N LEU A 1 -12.90 -10.22 6.36
CA LEU A 1 -14.38 -10.39 6.23
C LEU A 1 -14.81 -11.05 4.92
N ARG A 2 -14.51 -10.51 3.72
CA ARG A 2 -14.98 -11.06 2.42
C ARG A 2 -14.90 -12.58 2.28
N ARG A 3 -13.73 -13.17 2.56
CA ARG A 3 -13.52 -14.62 2.47
C ARG A 3 -14.40 -15.42 3.44
N TRP A 4 -14.65 -14.89 4.64
CA TRP A 4 -15.50 -15.55 5.63
C TRP A 4 -16.97 -15.52 5.24
N LEU A 5 -17.45 -14.38 4.72
CA LEU A 5 -18.83 -14.28 4.21
C LEU A 5 -19.05 -15.22 3.02
N ALA A 6 -18.09 -15.29 2.09
CA ALA A 6 -18.15 -16.21 0.96
C ALA A 6 -18.23 -17.67 1.41
N ALA A 7 -17.43 -18.06 2.41
CA ALA A 7 -17.48 -19.41 2.97
C ALA A 7 -18.81 -19.68 3.71
N ALA A 8 -19.28 -18.74 4.53
CA ALA A 8 -20.54 -18.86 5.26
C ALA A 8 -21.76 -18.99 4.32
N ALA A 9 -21.74 -18.30 3.18
CA ALA A 9 -22.79 -18.38 2.18
C ALA A 9 -22.91 -19.75 1.49
N LEU A 10 -21.88 -20.60 1.58
CA LEU A 10 -21.92 -21.97 1.05
C LEU A 10 -22.56 -22.98 2.02
N VAL A 11 -22.79 -22.57 3.28
CA VAL A 11 -23.41 -23.44 4.29
C VAL A 11 -24.91 -23.50 4.06
N ARG A 12 -25.51 -24.67 4.34
CA ARG A 12 -26.96 -24.85 4.28
C ARG A 12 -27.67 -23.80 5.14
N PRO A 13 -28.91 -23.40 4.79
CA PRO A 13 -29.71 -22.57 5.67
C PRO A 13 -29.87 -23.19 7.06
N GLN A 14 -30.07 -22.35 8.06
CA GLN A 14 -30.33 -22.80 9.44
C GLN A 14 -31.52 -23.76 9.52
N SER A 15 -32.57 -23.53 8.74
CA SER A 15 -33.75 -24.41 8.65
C SER A 15 -33.43 -25.83 8.13
N ALA A 16 -32.28 -26.02 7.49
CA ALA A 16 -31.76 -27.30 7.03
C ALA A 16 -30.57 -27.79 7.90
N GLY A 17 -30.41 -27.25 9.11
CA GLY A 17 -29.40 -27.64 10.08
C GLY A 17 -27.98 -27.13 9.82
N GLY A 18 -27.82 -26.14 8.93
CA GLY A 18 -26.49 -25.57 8.66
C GLY A 18 -25.99 -24.67 9.80
N THR A 19 -24.69 -24.80 10.10
CA THR A 19 -24.02 -24.07 11.19
C THR A 19 -22.67 -23.54 10.70
N VAL A 20 -22.36 -22.29 11.05
CA VAL A 20 -21.04 -21.66 10.85
C VAL A 20 -20.42 -21.44 12.21
N VAL A 21 -19.17 -21.89 12.40
CA VAL A 21 -18.39 -21.63 13.61
C VAL A 21 -17.19 -20.77 13.24
N ALA A 22 -17.04 -19.62 13.91
CA ALA A 22 -15.89 -18.73 13.74
C ALA A 22 -14.94 -18.88 14.93
N VAL A 23 -13.72 -19.34 14.68
CA VAL A 23 -12.66 -19.45 15.69
C VAL A 23 -11.76 -18.22 15.58
N ALA A 24 -12.03 -17.19 16.36
CA ALA A 24 -11.30 -15.93 16.38
C ALA A 24 -11.56 -15.18 17.70
N GLU A 25 -10.76 -14.15 17.98
CA GLU A 25 -11.02 -13.21 19.07
C GLU A 25 -12.39 -12.53 18.87
N PRO A 26 -13.39 -12.75 19.75
CA PRO A 26 -14.78 -12.35 19.53
C PRO A 26 -14.97 -10.84 19.43
N THR A 27 -14.08 -10.04 20.02
CA THR A 27 -14.19 -8.57 20.01
C THR A 27 -13.72 -7.93 18.69
N LEU A 28 -13.08 -8.69 17.79
CA LEU A 28 -12.61 -8.16 16.52
C LEU A 28 -13.76 -7.67 15.64
N ARG A 29 -13.61 -6.46 15.07
CA ARG A 29 -14.63 -5.84 14.21
C ARG A 29 -15.09 -6.73 13.04
N PRO A 30 -14.20 -7.43 12.31
CA PRO A 30 -14.63 -8.38 11.27
C PRO A 30 -15.44 -9.56 11.81
N VAL A 31 -15.22 -10.00 13.05
CA VAL A 31 -16.01 -11.08 13.67
C VAL A 31 -17.41 -10.59 14.00
N GLN A 32 -17.52 -9.40 14.61
CA GLN A 32 -18.81 -8.78 14.91
C GLN A 32 -19.63 -8.51 13.63
N ALA A 33 -18.98 -8.07 12.55
CA ALA A 33 -19.63 -7.87 11.25
C ALA A 33 -20.13 -9.19 10.63
N LEU A 34 -19.37 -10.28 10.78
CA LEU A 34 -19.80 -11.61 10.32
C LEU A 34 -21.03 -12.11 11.10
N VAL A 35 -20.99 -12.01 12.44
CA VAL A 35 -22.09 -12.45 13.32
C VAL A 35 -23.38 -11.69 13.04
N ARG A 36 -23.29 -10.37 12.81
CA ARG A 36 -24.44 -9.52 12.48
C ARG A 36 -24.87 -9.59 11.02
N TRP A 37 -24.12 -10.31 10.18
CA TRP A 37 -24.28 -10.31 8.73
C TRP A 37 -24.32 -8.91 8.12
N ASP A 38 -23.40 -8.03 8.55
CA ASP A 38 -23.32 -6.63 8.13
C ASP A 38 -22.00 -6.32 7.39
N PRO A 39 -21.85 -6.79 6.13
CA PRO A 39 -20.70 -6.43 5.31
C PRO A 39 -20.64 -4.95 4.94
N VAL A 40 -21.80 -4.31 4.79
CA VAL A 40 -21.90 -2.92 4.28
C VAL A 40 -21.43 -1.95 5.36
N GLY A 41 -21.94 -2.06 6.59
CA GLY A 41 -21.50 -1.23 7.71
C GLY A 41 -20.03 -1.40 8.03
N HIS A 42 -19.49 -2.63 7.90
CA HIS A 42 -18.05 -2.87 8.00
C HIS A 42 -17.25 -2.13 6.93
N ALA A 43 -17.68 -2.21 5.66
CA ALA A 43 -16.99 -1.57 4.55
C ALA A 43 -17.03 -0.04 4.62
N VAL A 44 -18.18 0.55 5.00
CA VAL A 44 -18.32 2.01 5.18
C VAL A 44 -17.36 2.53 6.25
N ARG A 45 -17.27 1.83 7.40
CA ARG A 45 -16.33 2.20 8.46
C ARG A 45 -14.88 2.07 8.04
N GLU A 46 -14.50 0.96 7.43
CA GLU A 46 -13.14 0.78 6.90
C GLU A 46 -12.79 1.89 5.90
N LEU A 47 -13.72 2.26 5.02
CA LEU A 47 -13.52 3.35 4.07
C LEU A 47 -13.36 4.72 4.77
N ALA A 48 -14.17 5.00 5.79
CA ALA A 48 -14.06 6.23 6.57
C ALA A 48 -12.70 6.33 7.29
N GLU A 49 -12.24 5.25 7.93
CA GLU A 49 -10.91 5.20 8.56
C GLU A 49 -9.77 5.40 7.54
N ARG A 50 -9.90 4.85 6.33
CA ARG A 50 -8.96 5.11 5.23
C ARG A 50 -9.02 6.57 4.78
N ALA A 51 -10.20 7.17 4.74
CA ALA A 51 -10.40 8.57 4.36
C ALA A 51 -9.71 9.53 5.33
N GLU A 52 -9.85 9.29 6.63
CA GLU A 52 -9.20 10.08 7.69
C GLU A 52 -7.67 10.08 7.54
N LEU A 53 -7.09 8.94 7.17
CA LEU A 53 -5.65 8.80 6.97
C LEU A 53 -5.18 9.16 5.55
N GLY A 54 -6.10 9.47 4.63
CA GLY A 54 -5.79 9.71 3.22
C GLY A 54 -5.17 8.52 2.50
N PHE A 55 -5.57 7.30 2.87
CA PHE A 55 -5.06 6.04 2.31
C PHE A 55 -5.94 5.51 1.17
N PRO A 56 -5.39 4.71 0.23
CA PRO A 56 -6.19 4.10 -0.82
C PRO A 56 -7.40 3.34 -0.23
N PRO A 57 -8.59 3.45 -0.87
CA PRO A 57 -8.81 3.97 -2.23
C PRO A 57 -9.09 5.47 -2.33
N VAL A 58 -9.08 6.24 -1.23
CA VAL A 58 -9.39 7.68 -1.27
C VAL A 58 -8.24 8.54 -1.81
N SER A 59 -7.11 7.91 -2.12
CA SER A 59 -5.94 8.52 -2.73
C SER A 59 -5.31 7.54 -3.72
N ARG A 60 -4.53 8.08 -4.66
CA ARG A 60 -3.57 7.30 -5.47
C ARG A 60 -2.19 7.50 -4.90
N MET A 61 -1.40 6.43 -4.86
CA MET A 61 -0.09 6.45 -4.23
C MET A 61 1.00 5.89 -5.14
N ALA A 62 2.22 6.38 -4.94
CA ALA A 62 3.44 5.79 -5.45
C ALA A 62 4.44 5.62 -4.31
N ALA A 63 5.26 4.58 -4.37
CA ALA A 63 6.42 4.41 -3.51
C ALA A 63 7.70 4.65 -4.32
N VAL A 64 8.61 5.44 -3.75
CA VAL A 64 9.98 5.63 -4.25
C VAL A 64 10.93 5.09 -3.20
N ALA A 65 11.75 4.10 -3.56
CA ALA A 65 12.68 3.47 -2.63
C ALA A 65 14.08 3.31 -3.24
N GLY A 66 15.11 3.40 -2.42
CA GLY A 66 16.51 3.31 -2.85
C GLY A 66 17.46 3.77 -1.75
N PRO A 67 18.77 3.84 -2.03
CA PRO A 67 19.72 4.48 -1.13
C PRO A 67 19.29 5.94 -0.79
N PRO A 68 19.53 6.44 0.44
CA PRO A 68 19.02 7.74 0.90
C PRO A 68 19.27 8.90 -0.08
N GLU A 69 20.52 9.06 -0.52
CA GLU A 69 20.93 10.10 -1.47
C GLU A 69 20.24 9.97 -2.84
N ALA A 70 20.01 8.73 -3.27
CA ALA A 70 19.32 8.46 -4.53
C ALA A 70 17.84 8.84 -4.46
N VAL A 71 17.19 8.56 -3.32
CA VAL A 71 15.79 8.94 -3.07
C VAL A 71 15.67 10.46 -2.96
N ALA A 72 16.52 11.11 -2.16
CA ALA A 72 16.53 12.56 -2.02
C ALA A 72 16.71 13.27 -3.36
N GLY A 73 17.73 12.86 -4.13
CA GLY A 73 17.99 13.43 -5.47
C GLY A 73 16.88 13.14 -6.48
N PHE A 74 16.22 11.98 -6.40
CA PHE A 74 15.08 11.67 -7.26
C PHE A 74 13.86 12.54 -6.94
N LEU A 75 13.51 12.69 -5.66
CA LEU A 75 12.38 13.50 -5.22
C LEU A 75 12.60 14.98 -5.53
N GLY A 76 13.81 15.51 -5.33
CA GLY A 76 14.13 16.90 -5.65
C GLY A 76 14.09 17.22 -7.14
N ALA A 77 14.27 16.23 -8.01
CA ALA A 77 14.20 16.40 -9.48
C ALA A 77 12.81 16.11 -10.06
N ALA A 78 11.90 15.54 -9.26
CA ALA A 78 10.56 15.19 -9.74
C ALA A 78 9.65 16.41 -9.72
N GLU A 79 9.18 16.83 -10.89
CA GLU A 79 8.16 17.87 -11.04
C GLU A 79 6.78 17.30 -10.71
N LEU A 80 6.53 17.11 -9.40
CA LEU A 80 5.28 16.53 -8.90
C LEU A 80 4.08 17.48 -9.13
N PRO A 81 2.87 16.95 -9.35
CA PRO A 81 1.68 17.78 -9.43
C PRO A 81 1.46 18.54 -8.11
N PRO A 82 0.85 19.74 -8.15
CA PRO A 82 0.74 20.61 -6.97
C PRO A 82 -0.06 19.99 -5.82
N GLU A 83 -0.95 19.04 -6.11
CA GLU A 83 -1.72 18.31 -5.10
C GLU A 83 -0.98 17.09 -4.51
N ALA A 84 0.28 16.86 -4.91
CA ALA A 84 1.08 15.76 -4.38
C ALA A 84 1.58 16.05 -2.97
N GLU A 85 1.43 15.07 -2.10
CA GLU A 85 2.02 15.07 -0.76
C GLU A 85 3.04 13.95 -0.64
N VAL A 86 4.23 14.29 -0.16
CA VAL A 86 5.33 13.34 0.07
C VAL A 86 5.35 12.98 1.56
N LEU A 87 5.26 11.69 1.86
CA LEU A 87 5.33 11.11 3.20
C LEU A 87 6.66 10.36 3.37
N GLY A 88 7.40 10.68 4.43
CA GLY A 88 8.77 10.17 4.65
C GLY A 88 9.83 11.12 4.09
N PRO A 89 11.04 10.64 3.73
CA PRO A 89 11.44 9.23 3.63
C PRO A 89 11.58 8.52 5.00
N VAL A 90 11.39 7.20 5.01
CA VAL A 90 11.60 6.35 6.20
C VAL A 90 12.52 5.18 5.87
N PRO A 91 13.37 4.72 6.81
CA PRO A 91 14.28 3.60 6.57
C PRO A 91 13.50 2.29 6.36
N LEU A 92 13.95 1.50 5.38
CA LEU A 92 13.47 0.14 5.18
C LEU A 92 14.29 -0.85 6.02
N PRO A 93 13.67 -1.94 6.52
CA PRO A 93 14.41 -2.99 7.22
C PRO A 93 15.52 -3.56 6.36
N VAL A 94 16.73 -3.63 6.92
CA VAL A 94 17.88 -4.24 6.25
C VAL A 94 17.62 -5.74 6.08
N THR A 95 17.74 -6.23 4.84
CA THR A 95 17.63 -7.65 4.55
C THR A 95 18.92 -8.36 4.95
N SER A 96 18.83 -9.29 5.90
CA SER A 96 19.95 -10.14 6.30
C SER A 96 20.31 -11.11 5.18
N ALA A 97 21.61 -11.39 5.00
CA ALA A 97 22.04 -12.45 4.08
C ALA A 97 21.43 -13.80 4.49
N GLY A 98 20.97 -14.58 3.50
CA GLY A 98 20.41 -15.93 3.72
C GLY A 98 18.90 -16.01 3.98
N ARG A 99 18.16 -14.89 4.04
CA ARG A 99 16.68 -14.90 4.06
C ARG A 99 16.09 -14.69 2.66
N PRO A 100 14.93 -15.33 2.35
CA PRO A 100 14.22 -15.02 1.12
C PRO A 100 13.80 -13.55 1.10
N ARG A 101 14.18 -12.84 0.03
CA ARG A 101 13.92 -11.41 -0.14
C ARG A 101 12.43 -11.19 -0.44
N ARG A 102 11.78 -10.29 0.31
CA ARG A 102 10.43 -9.83 -0.04
C ARG A 102 10.48 -9.00 -1.33
N VAL A 103 9.45 -9.10 -2.16
CA VAL A 103 9.33 -8.26 -3.36
C VAL A 103 9.35 -6.79 -2.94
N GLY A 104 10.28 -6.01 -3.49
CA GLY A 104 10.48 -4.61 -3.14
C GLY A 104 11.35 -4.36 -1.90
N ALA A 105 11.94 -5.40 -1.29
CA ALA A 105 12.91 -5.21 -0.20
C ALA A 105 14.32 -4.90 -0.73
N PRO A 106 15.13 -4.16 0.05
CA PRO A 106 16.49 -3.78 -0.34
C PRO A 106 17.37 -5.01 -0.62
N PRO A 107 18.43 -4.88 -1.45
CA PRO A 107 19.47 -5.89 -1.56
C PRO A 107 20.13 -6.18 -0.19
N PRO A 108 20.66 -7.39 0.03
CA PRO A 108 21.25 -7.77 1.32
C PRO A 108 22.39 -6.82 1.74
N GLY A 109 22.33 -6.35 2.99
CA GLY A 109 23.33 -5.45 3.55
C GLY A 109 23.22 -3.98 3.10
N GLU A 110 22.27 -3.65 2.23
CA GLU A 110 22.04 -2.26 1.81
C GLU A 110 21.04 -1.53 2.71
N HIS A 111 21.32 -0.26 2.97
CA HIS A 111 20.45 0.66 3.68
C HIS A 111 19.67 1.47 2.66
N TRP A 112 18.36 1.24 2.60
CA TRP A 112 17.46 1.97 1.74
C TRP A 112 16.42 2.73 2.55
N GLU A 113 15.92 3.80 1.98
CA GLU A 113 14.76 4.53 2.46
C GLU A 113 13.62 4.42 1.46
N ARG A 114 12.40 4.70 1.94
CA ARG A 114 11.18 4.76 1.14
C ARG A 114 10.43 6.05 1.44
N ALA A 115 10.12 6.80 0.40
CA ALA A 115 9.11 7.84 0.43
C ALA A 115 7.84 7.33 -0.24
N LEU A 116 6.68 7.74 0.29
CA LEU A 116 5.40 7.60 -0.38
C LEU A 116 4.97 8.95 -0.93
N ILE A 117 4.35 8.93 -2.09
CA ILE A 117 3.80 10.13 -2.71
C ILE A 117 2.32 9.84 -2.95
N ARG A 118 1.44 10.66 -2.39
CA ARG A 118 0.00 10.53 -2.57
C ARG A 118 -0.57 11.72 -3.32
N VAL A 119 -1.58 11.45 -4.14
CA VAL A 119 -2.38 12.47 -4.84
C VAL A 119 -3.87 12.15 -4.70
N PRO A 120 -4.77 13.13 -4.86
CA PRO A 120 -6.20 12.88 -4.91
C PRO A 120 -6.59 11.89 -6.03
N PRO A 121 -7.76 11.23 -5.90
CA PRO A 121 -8.32 10.41 -6.97
C PRO A 121 -8.43 11.22 -8.27
N GLY A 122 -8.17 10.57 -9.42
CA GLY A 122 -8.14 11.22 -10.73
C GLY A 122 -6.80 11.87 -11.11
N ARG A 123 -5.89 12.13 -10.15
CA ARG A 123 -4.55 12.69 -10.43
C ARG A 123 -3.45 11.63 -10.61
N GLY A 124 -3.79 10.34 -10.55
CA GLY A 124 -2.82 9.25 -10.65
C GLY A 124 -1.99 9.25 -11.95
N ALA A 125 -2.58 9.65 -13.08
CA ALA A 125 -1.85 9.75 -14.35
C ALA A 125 -0.80 10.87 -14.34
N ALA A 126 -1.11 12.02 -13.73
CA ALA A 126 -0.17 13.12 -13.58
C ALA A 126 1.01 12.72 -12.68
N LEU A 127 0.73 12.05 -11.56
CA LEU A 127 1.77 11.49 -10.68
C LEU A 127 2.67 10.51 -11.45
N ALA A 128 2.09 9.54 -12.16
CA ALA A 128 2.85 8.57 -12.93
C ALA A 128 3.71 9.23 -14.02
N GLY A 129 3.17 10.26 -14.68
CA GLY A 129 3.89 11.05 -15.68
C GLY A 129 5.11 11.75 -15.11
N ALA A 130 4.95 12.46 -13.99
CA ALA A 130 6.02 13.16 -13.30
C ALA A 130 7.15 12.21 -12.86
N LEU A 131 6.80 11.08 -12.24
CA LEU A 131 7.77 10.08 -11.79
C LEU A 131 8.49 9.42 -12.96
N LYS A 132 7.79 9.16 -14.07
CA LYS A 132 8.39 8.62 -15.29
C LYS A 132 9.39 9.60 -15.90
N ALA A 133 9.06 10.89 -15.95
CA ALA A 133 9.95 11.93 -16.45
C ALA A 133 11.21 12.05 -15.59
N ALA A 134 11.06 12.07 -14.27
CA ALA A 134 12.19 12.07 -13.32
C ALA A 134 13.10 10.85 -13.51
N GLN A 135 12.51 9.66 -13.67
CA GLN A 135 13.24 8.42 -13.93
C GLN A 135 14.04 8.49 -15.24
N ALA A 136 13.41 8.97 -16.33
CA ALA A 136 14.08 9.11 -17.64
C ALA A 136 15.26 10.09 -17.57
N ALA A 137 15.08 11.25 -16.94
CA ALA A 137 16.12 12.25 -16.76
C ALA A 137 17.30 11.72 -15.92
N ARG A 138 17.02 10.92 -14.89
CA ARG A 138 18.04 10.26 -14.07
C ARG A 138 18.86 9.25 -14.88
N THR A 139 18.20 8.39 -15.64
CA THR A 139 18.88 7.39 -16.49
C THR A 139 19.73 8.04 -17.57
N ALA A 140 19.27 9.15 -18.17
CA ALA A 140 20.04 9.90 -19.17
C ALA A 140 21.35 10.50 -18.61
N ARG A 141 21.41 10.80 -17.31
CA ARG A 141 22.62 11.31 -16.62
C ARG A 141 23.59 10.22 -16.16
N GLY A 142 23.33 8.95 -16.44
CA GLY A 142 24.19 7.84 -16.03
C GLY A 142 24.27 7.66 -14.51
N SER A 143 23.18 7.93 -13.78
CA SER A 143 23.19 7.77 -12.33
C SER A 143 23.09 6.29 -11.94
N ASP A 144 24.14 5.77 -11.30
CA ASP A 144 24.27 4.33 -10.99
C ASP A 144 23.48 3.86 -9.77
N ALA A 145 23.11 4.76 -8.85
CA ALA A 145 22.40 4.36 -7.65
C ALA A 145 20.94 3.98 -7.97
N ALA A 146 20.52 2.80 -7.51
CA ALA A 146 19.20 2.23 -7.81
C ALA A 146 18.06 3.04 -7.17
N VAL A 147 17.04 3.38 -7.96
CA VAL A 147 15.77 3.94 -7.46
C VAL A 147 14.63 3.10 -8.00
N TRP A 148 13.78 2.61 -7.11
CA TRP A 148 12.58 1.83 -7.43
C TRP A 148 11.34 2.66 -7.25
N VAL A 149 10.61 2.85 -8.35
CA VAL A 149 9.32 3.52 -8.37
C VAL A 149 8.23 2.47 -8.55
N ARG A 150 7.21 2.49 -7.68
CA ARG A 150 6.06 1.59 -7.77
C ARG A 150 4.76 2.36 -7.60
N ILE A 151 3.91 2.33 -8.61
CA ILE A 151 2.54 2.87 -8.56
C ILE A 151 1.63 1.88 -7.83
N ASP A 152 0.68 2.42 -7.06
CA ASP A 152 -0.28 1.70 -6.21
C ASP A 152 0.38 0.55 -5.44
N PRO A 153 1.33 0.88 -4.55
CA PRO A 153 2.04 -0.16 -3.83
C PRO A 153 1.05 -1.01 -3.01
N PRO A 154 1.15 -2.35 -3.04
CA PRO A 154 0.31 -3.27 -2.25
C PRO A 154 0.44 -3.08 -0.73
N ASP A 155 1.46 -2.35 -0.29
CA ASP A 155 1.73 -2.01 1.09
C ASP A 155 2.35 -0.60 1.16
N ILE A 156 1.89 0.19 2.14
CA ILE A 156 2.23 1.60 2.36
C ILE A 156 2.88 1.83 3.73
N GLY A 157 3.23 0.75 4.44
CA GLY A 157 3.81 0.82 5.78
C GLY A 157 4.28 -0.56 6.18
#